data_AF-A0A544QWW8-F1
#
_entry.id   AF-A0A544QWW8-F1
#
_cell.length_a   1.000
_cell.length_b   1.000
_cell.length_c   1.000
_cell.angle_alpha   90.00
_cell.angle_beta   90.00
_cell.angle_gamma   90.00
#
_symmetry.space_group_name_H-M   'P 1'
#
loop_
_entity.id
_entity.type
_entity.pdbx_description
1 polymer ?
#
loop_
_entity_poly.entity_id
_entity_poly.type
_entity_poly.pdbx_seq_one_letter_code
_entity_poly.pdbx_strand_id
1 'polypeptide(L)'
;MYGNYADRNIVIEAKRMIESGRFSAAYDLLKTVMPGDRSAEWFYLAGKAASKLGMYEESEDYMKKARFMDPDNREYDEEYNRFNGYRNGYDNRARYYNERRRYDSSGCLPCCCCCGDDCCTTCCQLWCCDSCCECMGGDFITCC
;
A
#
# COMPACT_ATOMS: atom_id res chain seq x y z
N MET A 1 -23.30 -10.21 33.61
CA MET A 1 -23.88 -10.00 32.27
C MET A 1 -23.86 -8.51 31.89
N TYR A 2 -22.68 -7.86 31.90
CA TYR A 2 -22.55 -6.42 31.58
C TYR A 2 -21.73 -6.14 30.29
N GLY A 3 -21.06 -7.14 29.71
CA GLY A 3 -20.20 -6.96 28.52
C GLY A 3 -20.95 -6.44 27.30
N ASN A 4 -22.08 -7.06 26.98
CA ASN A 4 -22.84 -6.77 25.75
C ASN A 4 -23.35 -5.32 25.62
N TYR A 5 -23.61 -4.63 26.75
CA TYR A 5 -24.11 -3.24 26.72
C TYR A 5 -22.98 -2.22 26.56
N ALA A 6 -21.84 -2.46 27.22
CA ALA A 6 -20.65 -1.62 27.08
C ALA A 6 -20.06 -1.72 25.67
N ASP A 7 -20.02 -2.94 25.11
CA ASP A 7 -19.51 -3.19 23.76
C ASP A 7 -20.38 -2.53 22.69
N ARG A 8 -21.71 -2.51 22.86
CA ARG A 8 -22.61 -1.75 21.98
C ARG A 8 -22.33 -0.26 22.00
N ASN A 9 -22.09 0.33 23.17
CA ASN A 9 -21.75 1.75 23.27
C ASN A 9 -20.41 2.06 22.58
N ILE A 10 -19.41 1.18 22.74
CA ILE A 10 -18.11 1.30 22.07
C ILE A 10 -18.27 1.29 20.54
N VAL A 11 -19.07 0.37 20.00
CA VAL A 11 -19.33 0.27 18.55
C VAL A 11 -20.03 1.54 18.03
N ILE A 12 -21.03 2.05 18.75
CA ILE A 12 -21.73 3.29 18.39
C ILE A 12 -20.77 4.49 18.40
N GLU A 13 -19.91 4.60 19.41
CA GLU A 13 -18.97 5.70 19.53
C GLU A 13 -17.89 5.61 18.45
N ALA A 14 -17.35 4.42 18.17
CA ALA A 14 -16.43 4.18 17.07
C ALA A 14 -17.03 4.60 15.72
N LYS A 15 -18.32 4.32 15.49
CA LYS A 15 -19.03 4.75 14.27
C LYS A 15 -19.03 6.28 14.12
N ARG A 16 -19.35 7.01 15.20
CA ARG A 16 -19.29 8.50 15.21
C ARG A 16 -17.88 9.03 14.97
N MET A 17 -16.86 8.37 15.53
CA MET A 17 -15.46 8.74 15.30
C MET A 17 -15.06 8.53 13.83
N ILE A 18 -15.50 7.42 13.20
CA ILE A 18 -15.27 7.13 11.78
C ILE A 18 -15.96 8.19 10.91
N GLU A 19 -17.20 8.57 11.21
CA GLU A 19 -17.92 9.65 10.51
C GLU A 19 -17.21 11.01 10.65
N SER A 20 -16.57 11.24 11.79
CA SER A 20 -15.76 12.45 12.05
C SER A 20 -14.35 12.40 11.44
N GLY A 21 -13.98 11.30 10.75
CA GLY A 21 -12.65 11.11 10.15
C GLY A 21 -11.55 10.68 11.13
N ARG A 22 -11.88 10.36 12.38
CA ARG A 22 -10.93 9.95 13.43
C ARG A 22 -10.72 8.43 13.43
N PHE A 23 -10.19 7.89 12.33
CA PHE A 23 -10.06 6.43 12.14
C PHE A 23 -9.09 5.74 13.11
N SER A 24 -7.97 6.39 13.44
CA SER A 24 -6.98 5.83 14.39
C SER A 24 -7.59 5.63 15.78
N ALA A 25 -8.21 6.69 16.32
CA ALA A 25 -8.85 6.64 17.63
C ALA A 25 -10.03 5.65 17.67
N ALA A 26 -10.81 5.57 16.58
CA ALA A 26 -11.87 4.58 16.46
C ALA A 26 -11.33 3.15 16.51
N TYR A 27 -10.22 2.88 15.82
CA TYR A 27 -9.60 1.56 15.81
C TYR A 27 -9.04 1.16 17.18
N ASP A 28 -8.40 2.10 17.88
CA ASP A 28 -7.88 1.87 19.23
C ASP A 28 -9.02 1.61 20.23
N LEU A 29 -10.13 2.35 20.11
CA LEU A 29 -11.34 2.12 20.91
C LEU A 29 -11.95 0.75 20.60
N LEU A 30 -12.03 0.34 19.34
CA LEU A 30 -12.56 -0.97 18.96
C LEU A 30 -11.70 -2.12 19.50
N LYS A 31 -10.38 -1.95 19.60
CA LYS A 31 -9.48 -2.97 20.15
C LYS A 31 -9.71 -3.28 21.63
N THR A 32 -10.36 -2.40 22.38
CA THR A 32 -10.69 -2.68 23.79
C THR A 32 -11.77 -3.75 23.94
N VAL A 33 -12.54 -4.01 22.87
CA VAL A 33 -13.58 -5.04 22.85
C VAL A 33 -12.95 -6.44 22.83
N MET A 34 -13.40 -7.29 23.75
CA MET A 34 -12.91 -8.66 23.89
C MET A 34 -13.21 -9.48 22.61
N PRO A 35 -12.29 -10.36 22.17
CA PRO A 35 -12.48 -11.15 20.95
C PRO A 35 -13.77 -11.97 20.88
N GLY A 36 -14.25 -12.47 22.02
CA GLY A 36 -15.45 -13.30 22.12
C GLY A 36 -16.78 -12.55 21.98
N ASP A 37 -16.78 -11.22 22.17
CA ASP A 37 -17.99 -10.37 22.13
C ASP A 37 -18.06 -9.51 20.85
N ARG A 38 -17.18 -9.75 19.88
CA ARG A 38 -17.13 -8.99 18.62
C ARG A 38 -18.29 -9.39 17.71
N SER A 39 -19.23 -8.47 17.53
CA SER A 39 -20.36 -8.61 16.61
C SER A 39 -19.96 -8.38 15.15
N ALA A 40 -20.82 -8.76 14.20
CA ALA A 40 -20.62 -8.47 12.77
C ALA A 40 -20.37 -6.99 12.49
N GLU A 41 -21.08 -6.09 13.21
CA GLU A 41 -20.90 -4.64 13.11
C GLU A 41 -19.51 -4.18 13.57
N TRP A 42 -18.95 -4.80 14.63
CA TRP A 42 -17.59 -4.51 15.08
C TRP A 42 -16.57 -4.79 13.97
N PHE A 43 -16.67 -5.95 13.31
CA PHE A 43 -15.75 -6.33 12.23
C PHE A 43 -15.90 -5.43 11.02
N TYR A 44 -17.13 -5.01 10.70
CA TYR A 44 -17.40 -4.04 9.66
C TYR A 44 -16.72 -2.69 9.94
N LEU A 45 -16.91 -2.13 11.13
CA LEU A 45 -16.31 -0.84 11.51
C LEU A 45 -14.78 -0.92 11.61
N ALA A 46 -14.25 -2.01 12.18
CA ALA A 46 -12.81 -2.25 12.27
C ALA A 46 -12.16 -2.35 10.88
N GLY A 47 -12.79 -3.07 9.95
CA GLY A 47 -12.34 -3.13 8.56
C GLY A 47 -12.36 -1.75 7.89
N LYS A 48 -13.44 -0.99 8.07
CA LYS A 48 -13.56 0.37 7.51
C LYS A 48 -12.49 1.33 8.04
N ALA A 49 -12.21 1.28 9.35
CA ALA A 49 -11.14 2.08 9.96
C ALA A 49 -9.75 1.63 9.46
N ALA A 50 -9.47 0.32 9.46
CA ALA A 50 -8.20 -0.26 9.00
C ALA A 50 -7.91 0.07 7.53
N SER A 51 -8.93 0.05 6.66
CA SER A 51 -8.81 0.47 5.25
C SER A 51 -8.31 1.91 5.13
N LYS A 52 -8.84 2.84 5.95
CA LYS A 52 -8.43 4.24 5.94
C LYS A 52 -7.05 4.49 6.54
N LEU A 53 -6.60 3.59 7.42
CA LEU A 53 -5.24 3.58 7.97
C LEU A 53 -4.20 2.94 7.03
N GLY A 54 -4.63 2.37 5.90
CA GLY A 54 -3.76 1.68 4.94
C GLY A 54 -3.46 0.22 5.28
N MET A 55 -4.11 -0.33 6.31
CA MET A 55 -3.99 -1.72 6.74
C MET A 55 -4.92 -2.61 5.92
N TYR A 56 -4.65 -2.72 4.61
CA TYR A 56 -5.57 -3.36 3.66
C TYR A 56 -5.75 -4.87 3.87
N GLU A 57 -4.71 -5.58 4.31
CA GLU A 57 -4.77 -7.02 4.56
C GLU A 57 -5.69 -7.34 5.74
N GLU A 58 -5.45 -6.73 6.90
CA GLU A 58 -6.34 -6.85 8.08
C GLU A 58 -7.77 -6.41 7.78
N SER A 59 -7.93 -5.31 7.02
CA SER A 59 -9.23 -4.83 6.60
C SER A 59 -10.01 -5.86 5.80
N GLU A 60 -9.35 -6.56 4.87
CA GLU A 60 -10.00 -7.59 4.05
C GLU A 60 -10.50 -8.75 4.92
N ASP A 61 -9.68 -9.22 5.85
CA ASP A 61 -10.04 -10.30 6.76
C ASP A 61 -11.23 -9.93 7.66
N TYR A 62 -11.24 -8.70 8.18
CA TYR A 62 -12.36 -8.21 8.98
C TYR A 62 -13.65 -8.11 8.15
N MET A 63 -13.59 -7.57 6.94
CA MET A 63 -14.77 -7.46 6.08
C MET A 63 -15.31 -8.83 5.65
N LYS A 64 -14.43 -9.81 5.36
CA LYS A 64 -14.85 -11.19 5.08
C LYS A 64 -15.55 -11.83 6.28
N LYS A 65 -15.02 -11.64 7.49
CA LYS A 65 -15.66 -12.12 8.73
C LYS A 65 -17.01 -11.46 8.98
N ALA A 66 -17.13 -10.16 8.73
CA ALA A 66 -18.41 -9.44 8.86
C ALA A 66 -19.48 -10.04 7.94
N ARG A 67 -19.16 -10.29 6.66
CA ARG A 67 -20.07 -10.92 5.69
C ARG A 67 -20.42 -12.36 6.06
N PHE A 68 -19.48 -13.11 6.63
CA PHE A 68 -19.73 -14.48 7.07
C PHE A 68 -20.70 -14.55 8.26
N MET A 69 -20.61 -13.58 9.18
CA MET A 69 -21.48 -13.54 10.36
C MET A 69 -22.86 -12.98 10.09
N ASP A 70 -23.00 -12.07 9.11
CA ASP A 70 -24.28 -11.48 8.73
C ASP A 70 -24.42 -11.46 7.19
N PRO A 71 -24.75 -12.61 6.58
CA PRO A 71 -24.84 -12.74 5.13
C PRO A 71 -26.10 -12.09 4.53
N ASP A 72 -27.12 -11.83 5.33
CA ASP A 72 -28.36 -11.18 4.88
C ASP A 72 -28.18 -9.66 4.71
N ASN A 73 -27.12 -9.10 5.30
CA ASN A 73 -26.84 -7.68 5.26
C ASN A 73 -26.09 -7.25 3.99
N ARG A 74 -26.87 -6.84 2.99
CA ARG A 74 -26.36 -6.35 1.70
C ARG A 74 -25.43 -5.14 1.82
N GLU A 75 -25.54 -4.35 2.90
CA GLU A 75 -24.65 -3.19 3.11
C GLU A 75 -23.18 -3.63 3.23
N TYR A 76 -22.93 -4.80 3.84
CA TYR A 76 -21.58 -5.33 4.02
C TYR A 76 -21.00 -5.85 2.70
N ASP A 77 -21.83 -6.46 1.86
CA ASP A 77 -21.45 -6.90 0.51
C ASP A 77 -21.09 -5.69 -0.38
N GLU A 78 -21.93 -4.66 -0.38
CA GLU A 78 -21.71 -3.44 -1.15
C GLU A 78 -20.44 -2.72 -0.72
N GLU A 79 -20.22 -2.56 0.59
CA GLU A 79 -19.01 -1.91 1.11
C GLU A 79 -17.74 -2.73 0.78
N TYR A 80 -17.79 -4.06 0.87
CA TYR A 80 -16.66 -4.90 0.50
C TYR A 80 -16.30 -4.77 -0.98
N ASN A 81 -17.30 -4.69 -1.85
CA ASN A 81 -17.07 -4.45 -3.28
C ASN A 81 -16.44 -3.08 -3.52
N ARG A 82 -16.89 -2.04 -2.80
CA ARG A 82 -16.24 -0.71 -2.83
C ARG A 82 -14.78 -0.78 -2.37
N PHE A 83 -14.53 -1.45 -1.26
CA PHE A 83 -13.18 -1.65 -0.71
C PHE A 83 -12.24 -2.33 -1.71
N ASN A 84 -12.69 -3.42 -2.34
CA ASN A 84 -11.90 -4.10 -3.37
C ASN A 84 -11.59 -3.20 -4.56
N GLY A 85 -12.54 -2.34 -4.98
CA GLY A 85 -12.29 -1.33 -6.00
C GLY A 85 -11.16 -0.36 -5.61
N TYR A 86 -11.19 0.16 -4.37
CA TYR A 86 -10.15 1.05 -3.85
C TYR A 86 -8.78 0.37 -3.76
N ARG A 87 -8.73 -0.87 -3.26
CA ARG A 87 -7.49 -1.65 -3.14
C ARG A 87 -6.86 -1.91 -4.51
N ASN A 88 -7.65 -2.37 -5.48
CA ASN A 88 -7.17 -2.61 -6.84
C ASN A 88 -6.68 -1.31 -7.49
N GLY A 89 -7.36 -0.18 -7.26
CA GLY A 89 -6.91 1.12 -7.74
C GLY A 89 -5.56 1.56 -7.15
N TYR A 90 -5.33 1.29 -5.86
CA TYR A 90 -4.06 1.56 -5.20
C TYR A 90 -2.92 0.69 -5.75
N ASP A 91 -3.15 -0.62 -5.87
CA ASP A 91 -2.16 -1.56 -6.41
C ASP A 91 -1.81 -1.23 -7.87
N ASN A 92 -2.81 -0.92 -8.70
CA ASN A 92 -2.57 -0.50 -10.08
C ASN A 92 -1.77 0.80 -10.17
N ARG A 93 -2.04 1.79 -9.32
CA ARG A 93 -1.23 3.02 -9.27
C ARG A 93 0.20 2.74 -8.82
N ALA A 94 0.38 1.93 -7.78
CA ALA A 94 1.71 1.54 -7.30
C ALA A 94 2.51 0.81 -8.39
N ARG A 95 1.87 -0.12 -9.12
CA ARG A 95 2.46 -0.79 -10.28
C ARG A 95 2.82 0.20 -11.39
N TYR A 96 1.93 1.12 -11.74
CA TYR A 96 2.19 2.14 -12.76
C TYR A 96 3.37 3.05 -12.44
N TYR A 97 3.52 3.49 -11.18
CA TYR A 97 4.69 4.25 -10.74
C TYR A 97 5.98 3.42 -10.77
N ASN A 98 5.93 2.14 -10.40
CA ASN A 98 7.07 1.23 -10.49
C ASN A 98 7.44 0.88 -11.94
N GLU A 99 6.46 0.83 -12.84
CA GLU A 99 6.67 0.51 -14.25
C GLU A 99 7.23 1.72 -15.02
N ARG A 100 6.80 2.95 -14.69
CA ARG A 100 7.45 4.17 -15.20
C ARG A 100 8.92 4.27 -14.78
N ARG A 101 9.29 3.80 -13.58
CA ARG A 101 10.71 3.68 -13.18
C ARG A 101 11.49 2.62 -13.97
N ARG A 102 10.80 1.64 -14.57
CA ARG A 102 11.42 0.67 -15.49
C ARG A 102 11.53 1.21 -16.92
N TYR A 103 10.61 2.08 -17.34
CA TYR A 103 10.60 2.61 -18.72
C TYR A 103 11.48 3.86 -18.91
N ASP A 104 11.65 4.69 -17.87
CA ASP A 104 12.63 5.81 -17.86
C ASP A 104 14.09 5.30 -17.75
N SER A 105 14.25 4.02 -17.36
CA SER A 105 15.51 3.27 -17.39
C SER A 105 15.72 2.50 -18.70
N SER A 106 15.13 2.95 -19.82
CA SER A 106 15.36 2.38 -21.16
C SER A 106 16.62 2.96 -21.82
N GLY A 107 17.73 2.90 -21.10
CA GLY A 107 19.04 3.33 -21.60
C GLY A 107 20.22 2.48 -21.12
N CYS A 108 19.98 1.42 -20.33
CA CYS A 108 21.07 0.61 -19.76
C CYS A 108 20.88 -0.87 -20.12
N LEU A 109 21.81 -1.38 -20.93
CA LEU A 109 22.01 -2.80 -21.24
C LEU A 109 22.24 -3.63 -19.95
N PRO A 110 22.00 -4.96 -19.98
CA PRO A 110 21.91 -5.80 -18.79
C PRO A 110 23.30 -6.24 -18.27
N CYS A 111 24.21 -5.29 -18.10
CA CYS A 111 25.50 -5.53 -17.47
C CYS A 111 25.88 -4.34 -16.59
N CYS A 112 26.11 -4.63 -15.32
CA CYS A 112 26.63 -3.76 -14.26
C CYS A 112 25.59 -3.28 -13.24
N CYS A 113 25.95 -3.56 -11.99
CA CYS A 113 25.19 -3.44 -10.77
C CYS A 113 25.13 -1.99 -10.27
N CYS A 114 24.10 -1.75 -9.45
CA CYS A 114 24.05 -0.73 -8.39
C CYS A 114 23.76 0.73 -8.79
N CYS A 115 22.53 1.10 -8.42
CA CYS A 115 22.13 2.36 -7.76
C CYS A 115 21.89 3.60 -8.61
N GLY A 116 20.78 4.26 -8.28
CA GLY A 116 20.44 5.60 -8.72
C GLY A 116 21.40 6.67 -8.22
N ASP A 117 21.15 7.86 -8.75
CA ASP A 117 21.74 9.17 -8.47
C ASP A 117 23.18 9.39 -9.02
N ASP A 118 23.21 9.96 -10.23
CA ASP A 118 24.08 11.02 -10.78
C ASP A 118 25.61 11.01 -10.61
N CYS A 119 26.24 9.95 -10.09
CA CYS A 119 27.71 9.91 -9.94
C CYS A 119 28.44 8.95 -10.90
N CYS A 120 27.72 8.05 -11.59
CA CYS A 120 28.34 7.00 -12.43
C CYS A 120 28.39 7.36 -13.93
N THR A 121 27.67 8.37 -14.38
CA THR A 121 27.55 8.71 -15.81
C THR A 121 28.84 9.28 -16.39
N THR A 122 29.56 10.14 -15.67
CA THR A 122 30.80 10.76 -16.17
C THR A 122 31.99 9.81 -16.14
N CYS A 123 32.16 9.01 -15.08
CA CYS A 123 33.26 8.04 -14.99
C CYS A 123 33.09 6.85 -15.95
N CYS A 124 31.87 6.35 -16.15
CA CYS A 124 31.63 5.28 -17.13
C CYS A 124 31.74 5.77 -18.58
N GLN A 125 31.33 7.02 -18.88
CA GLN A 125 31.59 7.62 -20.20
C GLN A 125 33.08 7.81 -20.46
N LEU A 126 33.86 8.26 -19.46
CA LEU A 126 35.31 8.39 -19.58
C LEU A 126 35.99 7.03 -19.80
N TRP A 127 35.60 5.97 -19.08
CA TRP A 127 36.15 4.62 -19.28
C TRP A 127 35.80 4.05 -20.66
N CYS A 128 34.56 4.20 -21.13
CA CYS A 128 34.16 3.75 -22.47
C CYS A 128 34.83 4.56 -23.59
N CYS A 129 35.09 5.85 -23.37
CA CYS A 129 35.83 6.69 -24.31
C CYS A 129 37.33 6.35 -24.34
N ASP A 130 37.89 5.95 -23.19
CA ASP A 130 39.27 5.46 -23.07
C ASP A 130 39.43 4.08 -23.74
N SER A 131 38.41 3.21 -23.65
CA SER A 131 38.43 1.88 -24.26
C SER A 131 38.10 1.87 -25.77
N CYS A 132 37.32 2.84 -26.27
CA CYS A 132 37.03 2.97 -27.71
C CYS A 132 38.20 3.57 -28.50
N CYS A 133 39.18 4.18 -27.83
CA CYS A 133 40.33 4.81 -28.49
C CYS A 133 41.44 3.80 -28.86
N GLU A 134 41.38 2.55 -28.39
CA GLU A 134 42.41 1.52 -28.64
C GLU A 134 42.03 0.50 -29.72
N CYS A 135 40.90 0.64 -30.43
CA CYS A 135 40.49 -0.34 -31.45
C CYS A 135 40.12 0.21 -32.83
N MET A 136 40.04 1.53 -33.05
CA MET A 136 40.05 2.12 -34.41
C MET A 136 40.71 3.50 -34.38
N GLY A 137 41.94 3.58 -34.88
CA GLY A 137 42.83 4.74 -34.77
C GLY A 137 42.26 6.08 -35.25
N GLY A 138 42.61 7.13 -34.51
CA GLY A 138 42.41 8.54 -34.87
C GLY A 138 42.64 9.46 -33.67
N ASP A 139 43.86 9.96 -33.51
CA ASP A 139 44.26 10.96 -32.50
C ASP A 139 43.39 12.23 -32.55
N PHE A 140 42.87 12.67 -31.40
CA PHE A 140 42.48 14.08 -31.23
C PHE A 140 42.93 14.74 -29.92
N ILE A 141 43.56 14.00 -28.99
CA ILE A 141 44.32 14.60 -27.89
C ILE A 141 45.54 13.70 -27.62
N THR A 142 46.74 14.25 -27.80
CA THR A 142 47.99 13.61 -27.42
C THR A 142 48.05 13.49 -25.90
N CYS A 143 48.04 12.28 -25.36
CA CYS A 143 48.25 12.06 -23.94
C CYS A 143 49.74 12.32 -23.61
N CYS A 144 50.04 13.40 -22.89
CA CYS A 144 51.30 13.62 -22.20
C CYS A 144 51.30 12.92 -20.84
#